data_AF-A0A2M6YQY7-F1
#
_entry.id   AF-A0A2M6YQY7-F1
#
_cell.length_a   1.000
_cell.length_b   1.000
_cell.length_c   1.000
_cell.angle_alpha   90.00
_cell.angle_beta   90.00
_cell.angle_gamma   90.00
#
_symmetry.space_group_name_H-M   'P 1'
#
loop_
_entity.id
_entity.type
_entity.pdbx_description
1 polymer ?
#
loop_
_entity_poly.entity_id
_entity_poly.type
_entity_poly.pdbx_seq_one_letter_code
_entity_poly.pdbx_strand_id
1 'polypeptide(L)'
;MDSFFASVEQQSNPKLVGKPVGVIKGEGRTCIIAASREAKKLGIKTGTTTYEAKAIYPKIILIPADFDKYFSVTKRFIEICSRYSPDLEVFSIDELFLDVTQTEKLSGGVSGIVRGIKQALRKEVGEYITCSIGISYNRLLAKLASDIKKPNGVFEITAENRDEILFSRKLTDICGLGRRLERRLFNAGITNFKTLREVPMTCLEKTFGPFWSVELKRLSYGEDDSLLTRIGQIPKAKSVSRTFTLYENTKDLSKIKSTLRNLCEEASWKAREMGMTGRQIGVTVHGEGGIVGRVPSVALAKEGGERISGYRHKTLKYFIESGGELFKIVWELFEGMEWSGSIRFLGVWLGMLKPKS
;
A
#
# COMPACT_ATOMS: atom_id res chain seq x y z
N MET A 1 -9.51 8.72 -3.38
CA MET A 1 -9.86 10.12 -3.03
C MET A 1 -8.59 10.96 -3.21
N ASP A 2 -8.70 12.28 -3.40
CA ASP A 2 -7.52 13.10 -3.67
C ASP A 2 -6.89 13.63 -2.37
N SER A 3 -5.60 13.34 -2.17
CA SER A 3 -4.84 13.79 -0.98
C SER A 3 -5.55 13.47 0.34
N PHE A 4 -6.12 12.26 0.44
CA PHE A 4 -7.20 11.92 1.36
C PHE A 4 -7.04 12.46 2.80
N PHE A 5 -6.08 11.99 3.58
CA PHE A 5 -5.98 12.41 5.00
C PHE A 5 -5.78 13.92 5.14
N ALA A 6 -4.96 14.55 4.29
CA ALA A 6 -4.76 15.99 4.32
C ALA A 6 -6.05 16.76 3.97
N SER A 7 -6.82 16.28 2.99
CA SER A 7 -8.12 16.85 2.64
C SER A 7 -9.14 16.69 3.78
N VAL A 8 -9.10 15.59 4.53
CA VAL A 8 -9.92 15.40 5.73
C VAL A 8 -9.52 16.35 6.85
N GLU A 9 -8.22 16.56 7.08
CA GLU A 9 -7.76 17.58 8.03
C GLU A 9 -8.25 18.98 7.63
N GLN A 10 -8.09 19.35 6.36
CA GLN A 10 -8.54 20.64 5.83
C GLN A 10 -10.07 20.82 5.92
N GLN A 11 -10.84 19.76 5.67
CA GLN A 11 -12.29 19.76 5.83
C GLN A 11 -12.69 19.97 7.30
N SER A 12 -11.95 19.39 8.24
CA SER A 12 -12.23 19.50 9.68
C SER A 12 -11.75 20.81 10.30
N ASN A 13 -10.77 21.49 9.69
CA ASN A 13 -10.21 22.73 10.19
C ASN A 13 -9.96 23.73 9.06
N PRO A 14 -10.88 24.71 8.87
CA PRO A 14 -10.78 25.70 7.80
C PRO A 14 -9.49 26.52 7.82
N LYS A 15 -8.79 26.65 8.96
CA LYS A 15 -7.50 27.37 9.05
C LYS A 15 -6.37 26.69 8.26
N LEU A 16 -6.56 25.45 7.84
CA LEU A 16 -5.59 24.65 7.07
C LEU A 16 -5.81 24.74 5.55
N VAL A 17 -6.96 25.24 5.11
CA VAL A 17 -7.30 25.38 3.69
C VAL A 17 -6.30 26.32 3.01
N GLY A 18 -5.83 25.93 1.82
CA GLY A 18 -4.87 26.72 1.04
C GLY A 18 -3.44 26.73 1.61
N LYS A 19 -3.16 25.95 2.68
CA LYS A 19 -1.82 25.88 3.28
C LYS A 19 -1.15 24.52 3.00
N PRO A 20 0.19 24.50 2.86
CA PRO A 20 0.95 23.26 2.80
C PRO A 20 0.84 22.47 4.12
N VAL A 21 0.03 21.41 4.09
CA VAL A 21 -0.15 20.44 5.18
C VAL A 21 0.48 19.10 4.83
N GLY A 22 1.13 18.49 5.82
CA GLY A 22 1.60 17.10 5.78
C GLY A 22 1.11 16.32 7.01
N VAL A 23 0.36 15.24 6.78
CA VAL A 23 -0.07 14.34 7.85
C VAL A 23 1.07 13.38 8.19
N ILE A 24 1.33 13.16 9.48
CA ILE A 24 2.38 12.27 10.00
C ILE A 24 1.79 11.25 10.96
N LYS A 25 2.38 10.05 11.05
CA LYS A 25 1.87 9.00 11.96
C LYS A 25 2.09 9.33 13.45
N GLY A 26 3.09 10.15 13.77
CA GLY A 26 3.48 10.50 15.14
C GLY A 26 4.73 11.36 15.15
N GLU A 27 5.23 11.71 16.34
CA GLU A 27 6.41 12.56 16.53
C GLU A 27 7.75 11.83 16.26
N GLY A 28 8.82 12.59 16.05
CA GLY A 28 10.17 12.08 15.80
C GLY A 28 10.52 11.88 14.31
N ARG A 29 11.42 10.92 14.02
CA ARG A 29 11.83 10.58 12.65
C ARG A 29 10.71 9.83 11.95
N THR A 30 9.87 10.59 11.26
CA THR A 30 8.69 10.11 10.55
C THR A 30 8.68 10.68 9.13
N CYS A 31 7.74 10.20 8.33
CA CYS A 31 7.50 10.72 6.99
C CYS A 31 6.06 11.21 6.85
N ILE A 32 5.85 12.05 5.84
CA ILE A 32 4.53 12.49 5.44
C ILE A 32 3.77 11.28 4.90
N ILE A 33 2.72 10.85 5.61
CA ILE A 33 1.86 9.75 5.16
C ILE A 33 0.79 10.24 4.18
N ALA A 34 0.42 11.53 4.24
CA ALA A 34 -0.40 12.18 3.23
C ALA A 34 -0.03 13.66 3.11
N ALA A 35 0.28 14.10 1.89
CA ALA A 35 0.55 15.50 1.58
C ALA A 35 -0.69 16.17 0.98
N SER A 36 -1.00 17.38 1.44
CA SER A 36 -2.00 18.27 0.83
C SER A 36 -1.68 18.59 -0.63
N ARG A 37 -2.67 19.09 -1.38
CA ARG A 37 -2.46 19.51 -2.78
C ARG A 37 -1.43 20.65 -2.85
N GLU A 38 -1.48 21.56 -1.89
CA GLU A 38 -0.57 22.68 -1.71
C GLU A 38 0.87 22.21 -1.44
N ALA A 39 1.05 21.24 -0.53
CA ALA A 39 2.38 20.66 -0.27
C ALA A 39 2.94 19.92 -1.50
N LYS A 40 2.10 19.20 -2.24
CA LYS A 40 2.51 18.50 -3.48
C LYS A 40 3.02 19.46 -4.56
N LYS A 41 2.42 20.65 -4.68
CA LYS A 41 2.90 21.70 -5.61
C LYS A 41 4.31 22.18 -5.28
N LEU A 42 4.70 22.12 -4.00
CA LEU A 42 6.06 22.45 -3.53
C LEU A 42 7.04 21.27 -3.65
N GLY A 43 6.62 20.13 -4.18
CA GLY A 43 7.45 18.94 -4.30
C GLY A 43 7.43 18.01 -3.07
N ILE A 44 6.68 18.35 -2.02
CA ILE A 44 6.52 17.51 -0.82
C ILE A 44 5.47 16.44 -1.11
N LYS A 45 5.86 15.16 -1.04
CA LYS A 45 5.02 14.02 -1.44
C LYS A 45 4.85 13.04 -0.29
N THR A 46 3.92 12.09 -0.44
CA THR A 46 3.83 10.95 0.48
C THR A 46 5.16 10.20 0.48
N GLY A 47 5.69 9.95 1.68
CA GLY A 47 7.00 9.33 1.90
C GLY A 47 8.16 10.31 2.03
N THR A 48 7.99 11.62 1.75
CA THR A 48 8.99 12.65 2.09
C THR A 48 9.18 12.68 3.62
N THR A 49 10.42 12.72 4.10
CA THR A 49 10.69 12.82 5.55
C THR A 49 10.26 14.17 6.10
N THR A 50 9.99 14.26 7.41
CA THR A 50 9.67 15.56 8.02
C THR A 50 10.82 16.56 7.94
N TYR A 51 12.06 16.06 7.96
CA TYR A 51 13.27 16.86 7.78
C TYR A 51 13.33 17.46 6.37
N GLU A 52 13.22 16.64 5.31
CA GLU A 52 13.20 17.11 3.93
C GLU A 52 12.03 18.07 3.68
N ALA A 53 10.84 17.77 4.22
CA ALA A 53 9.68 18.62 4.05
C ALA A 53 9.90 20.02 4.67
N LYS A 54 10.52 20.09 5.86
CA LYS A 54 10.90 21.37 6.50
C LYS A 54 12.04 22.08 5.77
N ALA A 55 12.97 21.33 5.17
CA ALA A 55 14.01 21.91 4.33
C ALA A 55 13.44 22.55 3.05
N ILE A 56 12.45 21.89 2.41
CA ILE A 56 11.75 22.42 1.24
C ILE A 56 10.87 23.61 1.61
N TYR A 57 10.10 23.51 2.69
CA TYR A 57 9.20 24.56 3.15
C TYR A 57 9.17 24.64 4.68
N PRO A 58 9.97 25.54 5.29
CA PRO A 58 10.11 25.62 6.75
C PRO A 58 8.80 25.86 7.52
N LYS A 59 7.80 26.47 6.85
CA LYS A 59 6.48 26.78 7.43
C LYS A 59 5.43 25.68 7.20
N ILE A 60 5.83 24.48 6.78
CA ILE A 60 4.89 23.37 6.56
C ILE A 60 4.15 23.03 7.86
N ILE A 61 2.84 22.84 7.77
CA ILE A 61 2.02 22.42 8.91
C ILE A 61 2.03 20.90 8.98
N LEU A 62 2.59 20.35 10.05
CA LEU A 62 2.60 18.90 10.30
C LEU A 62 1.48 18.54 11.28
N ILE A 63 0.67 17.55 10.92
CA ILE A 63 -0.51 17.15 11.71
C ILE A 63 -0.43 15.66 12.03
N PRO A 64 -0.55 15.25 13.30
CA PRO A 64 -0.68 13.83 13.66
C PRO A 64 -1.92 13.19 13.01
N ALA A 65 -1.78 11.95 12.58
CA ALA A 65 -2.85 11.19 11.94
C ALA A 65 -3.99 10.88 12.92
N ASP A 66 -5.22 11.18 12.51
CA ASP A 66 -6.46 10.81 13.21
C ASP A 66 -7.19 9.75 12.39
N PHE A 67 -6.89 8.48 12.65
CA PHE A 67 -7.41 7.37 11.86
C PHE A 67 -8.91 7.17 12.01
N ASP A 68 -9.49 7.45 13.18
CA ASP A 68 -10.93 7.31 13.40
C ASP A 68 -11.71 8.28 12.52
N LYS A 69 -11.24 9.51 12.42
CA LYS A 69 -11.77 10.51 11.49
C LYS A 69 -11.66 10.05 10.03
N TYR A 70 -10.52 9.49 9.63
CA TYR A 70 -10.34 8.99 8.26
C TYR A 70 -11.24 7.79 7.95
N PHE A 71 -11.40 6.86 8.90
CA PHE A 71 -12.31 5.73 8.75
C PHE A 71 -13.78 6.15 8.66
N SER A 72 -14.19 7.15 9.44
CA SER A 72 -15.54 7.72 9.35
C SER A 72 -15.83 8.26 7.94
N VAL A 73 -14.91 9.02 7.35
CA VAL A 73 -15.08 9.52 5.97
C VAL A 73 -15.08 8.38 4.95
N THR A 74 -14.25 7.36 5.15
CA THR A 74 -14.19 6.18 4.27
C THR A 74 -15.52 5.44 4.24
N LYS A 75 -16.15 5.22 5.40
CA LYS A 75 -17.47 4.56 5.49
C LYS A 75 -18.53 5.31 4.68
N ARG A 76 -18.58 6.63 4.84
CA ARG A 76 -19.51 7.49 4.08
C ARG A 76 -19.24 7.47 2.58
N PHE A 77 -17.97 7.44 2.18
CA PHE A 77 -17.60 7.29 0.77
C PHE A 77 -18.07 5.95 0.19
N ILE A 78 -17.89 4.85 0.92
CA ILE A 78 -18.39 3.53 0.53
C ILE A 78 -19.92 3.55 0.43
N GLU A 79 -20.62 4.08 1.45
CA GLU A 79 -22.08 4.19 1.46
C GLU A 79 -22.62 4.97 0.25
N ILE A 80 -21.96 6.07 -0.14
CA ILE A 80 -22.32 6.85 -1.32
C ILE A 80 -22.16 6.00 -2.59
N CYS A 81 -21.02 5.32 -2.74
CA CYS A 81 -20.74 4.50 -3.93
C CYS A 81 -21.67 3.27 -4.03
N SER A 82 -22.01 2.64 -2.89
CA SER A 82 -22.90 1.48 -2.82
C SER A 82 -24.34 1.77 -3.29
N ARG A 83 -24.75 3.04 -3.41
CA ARG A 83 -26.06 3.41 -3.98
C ARG A 83 -26.15 3.14 -5.48
N TYR A 84 -25.01 3.06 -6.17
CA TYR A 84 -24.95 2.97 -7.62
C TYR A 84 -24.68 1.55 -8.13
N SER A 85 -24.07 0.70 -7.31
CA SER A 85 -23.93 -0.73 -7.62
C SER A 85 -23.65 -1.54 -6.36
N PRO A 86 -24.20 -2.76 -6.23
CA PRO A 86 -23.78 -3.73 -5.21
C PRO A 86 -22.38 -4.31 -5.50
N ASP A 87 -21.88 -4.20 -6.72
CA ASP A 87 -20.60 -4.74 -7.16
C ASP A 87 -19.44 -3.77 -6.84
N LEU A 88 -19.04 -3.78 -5.57
CA LEU A 88 -18.04 -2.86 -5.02
C LEU A 88 -16.91 -3.63 -4.31
N GLU A 89 -15.65 -3.35 -4.68
CA GLU A 89 -14.45 -3.80 -3.98
C GLU A 89 -13.77 -2.63 -3.29
N VAL A 90 -13.58 -2.71 -1.97
CA VAL A 90 -12.77 -1.75 -1.22
C VAL A 90 -11.30 -2.11 -1.41
N PHE A 91 -10.58 -1.29 -2.17
CA PHE A 91 -9.17 -1.54 -2.50
C PHE A 91 -8.21 -0.98 -1.45
N SER A 92 -8.52 0.21 -0.92
CA SER A 92 -7.78 0.85 0.18
C SER A 92 -8.74 1.69 1.05
N ILE A 93 -8.20 2.39 2.05
CA ILE A 93 -8.97 3.34 2.86
C ILE A 93 -9.53 4.51 2.02
N ASP A 94 -8.96 4.78 0.85
CA ASP A 94 -9.37 5.91 0.01
C ASP A 94 -9.69 5.55 -1.44
N GLU A 95 -9.62 4.27 -1.79
CA GLU A 95 -9.86 3.77 -3.15
C GLU A 95 -10.79 2.56 -3.12
N LEU A 96 -11.68 2.50 -4.12
CA LEU A 96 -12.57 1.38 -4.37
C LEU A 96 -12.77 1.21 -5.86
N PHE A 97 -13.18 0.01 -6.26
CA PHE A 97 -13.69 -0.28 -7.59
C PHE A 97 -15.19 -0.49 -7.52
N LEU A 98 -15.89 -0.04 -8.56
CA LEU A 98 -17.34 -0.14 -8.69
C LEU A 98 -17.65 -0.64 -10.10
N ASP A 99 -18.19 -1.85 -10.21
CA ASP A 99 -18.69 -2.36 -11.48
C ASP A 99 -20.13 -1.88 -11.67
N VAL A 100 -20.37 -1.09 -12.72
CA VAL A 100 -21.67 -0.49 -13.02
C VAL A 100 -22.30 -1.08 -14.27
N THR A 101 -21.74 -2.16 -14.83
CA THR A 101 -22.16 -2.77 -16.10
C THR A 101 -23.66 -3.04 -16.15
N GLN A 102 -24.22 -3.52 -15.04
CA GLN A 102 -25.65 -3.87 -14.94
C GLN A 102 -26.53 -2.73 -14.40
N THR A 103 -25.96 -1.66 -13.86
CA THR A 103 -26.70 -0.61 -13.14
C THR A 103 -26.60 0.77 -13.77
N GLU A 104 -25.70 0.98 -14.73
CA GLU A 104 -25.44 2.30 -15.33
C GLU A 104 -26.71 2.98 -15.86
N LYS A 105 -27.60 2.23 -16.51
CA LYS A 105 -28.84 2.76 -17.09
C LYS A 105 -29.81 3.31 -16.04
N LEU A 106 -29.77 2.77 -14.81
CA LEU A 106 -30.64 3.22 -13.71
C LEU A 106 -30.29 4.63 -13.21
N SER A 107 -29.07 5.10 -13.50
CA SER A 107 -28.54 6.38 -13.03
C SER A 107 -28.19 7.34 -14.18
N GLY A 108 -28.80 7.17 -15.36
CA GLY A 108 -28.52 8.02 -16.52
C GLY A 108 -27.15 7.76 -17.16
N GLY A 109 -26.68 6.51 -17.11
CA GLY A 109 -25.38 6.07 -17.62
C GLY A 109 -24.22 6.35 -16.65
N VAL A 110 -23.01 5.95 -17.05
CA VAL A 110 -21.77 6.17 -16.27
C VAL A 110 -21.58 7.64 -15.90
N SER A 111 -21.88 8.57 -16.83
CA SER A 111 -21.78 10.01 -16.59
C SER A 111 -22.69 10.49 -15.45
N GLY A 112 -23.91 9.94 -15.36
CA GLY A 112 -24.84 10.25 -14.28
C GLY A 112 -24.37 9.70 -12.93
N ILE A 113 -23.83 8.48 -12.90
CA ILE A 113 -23.19 7.89 -11.71
C ILE A 113 -22.04 8.77 -11.21
N VAL A 114 -21.12 9.14 -12.09
CA VAL A 114 -19.95 9.99 -11.77
C VAL A 114 -20.40 11.32 -11.16
N ARG A 115 -21.38 11.99 -11.79
CA ARG A 115 -21.93 13.25 -11.29
C ARG A 115 -22.57 13.06 -9.92
N GLY A 116 -23.36 12.00 -9.78
CA GLY A 116 -24.04 11.65 -8.55
C GLY A 116 -23.09 11.42 -7.39
N ILE A 117 -22.04 10.60 -7.57
CA ILE A 117 -21.00 10.34 -6.56
C ILE A 117 -20.33 11.65 -6.15
N LYS A 118 -19.89 12.47 -7.10
CA LYS A 118 -19.20 13.74 -6.80
C LYS A 118 -20.10 14.73 -6.08
N GLN A 119 -21.36 14.84 -6.48
CA GLN A 119 -22.34 15.71 -5.83
C GLN A 119 -22.66 15.24 -4.40
N ALA A 120 -22.89 13.93 -4.21
CA ALA A 120 -23.15 13.34 -2.90
C ALA A 120 -21.95 13.51 -1.96
N LEU A 121 -20.72 13.28 -2.43
CA LEU A 121 -19.50 13.55 -1.66
C LEU A 121 -19.44 15.01 -1.19
N ARG A 122 -19.65 15.97 -2.10
CA ARG A 122 -19.62 17.40 -1.76
C ARG A 122 -20.71 17.76 -0.75
N LYS A 123 -21.94 17.27 -0.94
CA LYS A 123 -23.11 17.61 -0.11
C LYS A 123 -23.05 16.96 1.26
N GLU A 124 -22.69 15.68 1.31
CA GLU A 124 -22.77 14.89 2.52
C GLU A 124 -21.45 14.97 3.29
N VAL A 125 -20.31 14.75 2.63
CA VAL A 125 -19.01 14.64 3.31
C VAL A 125 -18.33 16.00 3.46
N GLY A 126 -18.34 16.81 2.41
CA GLY A 126 -17.83 18.18 2.42
C GLY A 126 -17.06 18.54 1.15
N GLU A 127 -16.94 19.85 0.90
CA GLU A 127 -16.40 20.38 -0.36
C GLU A 127 -14.91 20.15 -0.59
N TYR A 128 -14.12 19.95 0.47
CA TYR A 128 -12.68 19.69 0.35
C TYR A 128 -12.36 18.22 0.05
N ILE A 129 -13.34 17.33 0.29
CA ILE A 129 -13.25 15.91 -0.01
C ILE A 129 -13.63 15.67 -1.46
N THR A 130 -12.63 15.54 -2.33
CA THR A 130 -12.83 15.24 -3.75
C THR A 130 -12.32 13.85 -4.10
N CYS A 131 -12.85 13.30 -5.18
CA CYS A 131 -12.34 12.10 -5.81
C CYS A 131 -12.06 12.33 -7.29
N SER A 132 -11.01 11.67 -7.77
CA SER A 132 -10.79 11.47 -9.20
C SER A 132 -11.32 10.08 -9.56
N ILE A 133 -12.05 9.98 -10.67
CA ILE A 133 -12.72 8.74 -11.09
C ILE A 133 -12.13 8.30 -12.44
N GLY A 134 -11.66 7.06 -12.49
CA GLY A 134 -11.23 6.40 -13.72
C GLY A 134 -12.31 5.44 -14.21
N ILE A 135 -12.59 5.46 -15.50
CA ILE A 135 -13.60 4.62 -16.15
C ILE A 135 -12.87 3.74 -17.18
N SER A 136 -13.17 2.44 -17.18
CA SER A 136 -12.75 1.50 -18.22
C SER A 136 -13.55 0.21 -18.09
N TYR A 137 -13.37 -0.69 -19.05
CA TYR A 137 -13.96 -2.03 -19.10
C TYR A 137 -13.21 -3.09 -18.27
N ASN A 138 -12.13 -2.73 -17.58
CA ASN A 138 -11.45 -3.60 -16.61
C ASN A 138 -10.78 -2.81 -15.49
N ARG A 139 -10.43 -3.51 -14.41
CA ARG A 139 -9.90 -2.92 -13.16
C ARG A 139 -8.55 -2.23 -13.37
N LEU A 140 -7.62 -2.88 -14.06
CA LEU A 140 -6.30 -2.35 -14.40
C LEU A 140 -6.36 -0.97 -15.08
N LEU A 141 -7.13 -0.88 -16.16
CA LEU A 141 -7.27 0.34 -16.95
C LEU A 141 -8.10 1.39 -16.21
N ALA A 142 -9.14 1.01 -15.47
CA ALA A 142 -9.89 1.95 -14.64
C ALA A 142 -8.99 2.58 -13.55
N LYS A 143 -8.10 1.78 -12.94
CA LYS A 143 -7.10 2.28 -11.99
C LYS A 143 -6.14 3.26 -12.66
N LEU A 144 -5.59 2.90 -13.82
CA LEU A 144 -4.71 3.79 -14.59
C LEU A 144 -5.42 5.11 -14.94
N ALA A 145 -6.65 5.04 -15.45
CA ALA A 145 -7.46 6.20 -15.81
C ALA A 145 -7.67 7.15 -14.63
N SER A 146 -7.88 6.60 -13.43
CA SER A 146 -8.14 7.38 -12.21
C SER A 146 -6.99 8.31 -11.84
N ASP A 147 -5.77 8.01 -12.28
CA ASP A 147 -4.56 8.78 -11.98
C ASP A 147 -4.24 9.86 -13.04
N ILE A 148 -4.83 9.81 -14.25
CA ILE A 148 -4.47 10.68 -15.39
C ILE A 148 -4.87 12.15 -15.18
N LYS A 149 -6.10 12.41 -14.70
CA LYS A 149 -6.64 13.77 -14.53
C LYS A 149 -6.75 14.21 -13.07
N LYS A 150 -5.93 13.68 -12.17
CA LYS A 150 -5.92 14.11 -10.76
C LYS A 150 -5.51 15.60 -10.63
N PRO A 151 -6.07 16.36 -9.68
CA PRO A 151 -7.12 16.01 -8.73
C PRO A 151 -8.55 16.35 -9.23
N ASN A 152 -9.56 15.80 -8.58
CA ASN A 152 -10.99 15.93 -8.89
C ASN A 152 -11.33 15.67 -10.37
N GLY A 153 -10.56 14.81 -11.02
CA GLY A 153 -10.70 14.50 -12.44
C GLY A 153 -11.72 13.43 -12.75
N VAL A 154 -12.04 13.28 -14.03
CA VAL A 154 -12.69 12.11 -14.60
C VAL A 154 -11.97 11.79 -15.90
N PHE A 155 -11.58 10.53 -16.09
CA PHE A 155 -10.95 10.08 -17.33
C PHE A 155 -11.45 8.69 -17.69
N GLU A 156 -11.66 8.46 -18.98
CA GLU A 156 -12.14 7.19 -19.52
C GLU A 156 -11.12 6.63 -20.49
N ILE A 157 -10.77 5.36 -20.28
CA ILE A 157 -9.99 4.56 -21.24
C ILE A 157 -10.97 3.63 -21.94
N THR A 158 -11.04 3.75 -23.26
CA THR A 158 -11.87 2.91 -24.13
C THR A 158 -10.97 1.99 -24.96
N ALA A 159 -11.55 1.04 -25.71
CA ALA A 159 -10.77 0.17 -26.58
C ALA A 159 -9.99 0.96 -27.65
N GLU A 160 -10.55 2.08 -28.12
CA GLU A 160 -10.00 2.91 -29.18
C GLU A 160 -8.78 3.72 -28.72
N ASN A 161 -8.79 4.24 -27.48
CA ASN A 161 -7.69 5.05 -26.96
C ASN A 161 -6.69 4.26 -26.10
N ARG A 162 -6.98 3.00 -25.77
CA ARG A 162 -6.18 2.15 -24.88
C ARG A 162 -4.70 2.15 -25.24
N ASP A 163 -4.38 1.87 -26.50
CA ASP A 163 -2.99 1.67 -26.93
C ASP A 163 -2.19 2.97 -26.90
N GLU A 164 -2.80 4.07 -27.35
CA GLU A 164 -2.20 5.40 -27.22
C GLU A 164 -1.89 5.73 -25.75
N ILE A 165 -2.86 5.50 -24.87
CA ILE A 165 -2.69 5.75 -23.44
C ILE A 165 -1.58 4.85 -22.89
N LEU A 166 -1.62 3.54 -23.07
CA LEU A 166 -0.59 2.62 -22.56
C LEU A 166 0.81 3.00 -23.04
N PHE A 167 0.99 3.31 -24.33
CA PHE A 167 2.31 3.63 -24.88
C PHE A 167 2.86 4.96 -24.40
N SER A 168 2.01 5.89 -23.96
CA SER A 168 2.42 7.16 -23.35
C SER A 168 2.86 7.04 -21.87
N ARG A 169 2.60 5.89 -21.22
CA ARG A 169 2.81 5.72 -19.77
C ARG A 169 4.15 5.09 -19.45
N LYS A 170 4.64 5.42 -18.25
CA LYS A 170 5.78 4.71 -17.65
C LYS A 170 5.34 3.33 -17.20
N LEU A 171 6.26 2.38 -17.21
CA LEU A 171 5.98 1.02 -16.71
C LEU A 171 5.46 1.05 -15.26
N THR A 172 5.95 1.97 -14.43
CA THR A 172 5.52 2.13 -13.03
C THR A 172 4.16 2.79 -12.84
N ASP A 173 3.54 3.32 -13.89
CA ASP A 173 2.20 3.92 -13.79
C ASP A 173 1.11 2.83 -13.71
N ILE A 174 1.43 1.60 -14.13
CA ILE A 174 0.54 0.44 -14.03
C ILE A 174 0.59 -0.17 -12.63
N CYS A 175 -0.60 -0.38 -12.05
CA CYS A 175 -0.74 -1.08 -10.79
C CYS A 175 -0.15 -2.50 -10.88
N GLY A 176 0.76 -2.85 -9.98
CA GLY A 176 1.47 -4.13 -9.97
C GLY A 176 2.91 -4.08 -10.52
N LEU A 177 3.28 -3.04 -11.30
CA LEU A 177 4.64 -2.86 -11.82
C LEU A 177 5.45 -1.89 -10.95
N GLY A 178 6.18 -2.43 -9.97
CA GLY A 178 7.07 -1.63 -9.11
C GLY A 178 8.45 -1.37 -9.72
N ARG A 179 9.20 -0.40 -9.16
CA ARG A 179 10.56 0.00 -9.58
C ARG A 179 11.56 -1.16 -9.72
N ARG A 180 11.42 -2.22 -8.90
CA ARG A 180 12.30 -3.39 -8.98
C ARG A 180 12.07 -4.18 -10.27
N LEU A 181 10.81 -4.35 -10.65
CA LEU A 181 10.44 -5.04 -11.89
C LEU A 181 10.74 -4.16 -13.09
N GLU A 182 10.47 -2.85 -13.02
CA GLU A 182 10.90 -1.86 -14.03
C GLU A 182 12.40 -1.94 -14.30
N ARG A 183 13.24 -1.93 -13.26
CA ARG A 183 14.69 -2.09 -13.44
C ARG A 183 15.06 -3.40 -14.12
N ARG A 184 14.38 -4.50 -13.79
CA ARG A 184 14.60 -5.80 -14.43
C ARG A 184 14.18 -5.78 -15.90
N LEU A 185 13.09 -5.08 -16.23
CA LEU A 185 12.63 -4.84 -17.60
C LEU A 185 13.65 -3.99 -18.39
N PHE A 186 14.14 -2.89 -17.81
CA PHE A 186 15.18 -2.06 -18.41
C PHE A 186 16.47 -2.83 -18.68
N ASN A 187 16.92 -3.67 -17.73
CA ASN A 187 18.09 -4.52 -17.93
C ASN A 187 17.89 -5.56 -19.04
N ALA A 188 16.64 -5.88 -19.40
CA ALA A 188 16.29 -6.73 -20.53
C ALA A 188 16.01 -5.93 -21.82
N GLY A 189 16.29 -4.62 -21.85
CA GLY A 189 16.05 -3.74 -23.01
C GLY A 189 14.60 -3.28 -23.17
N ILE A 190 13.72 -3.56 -22.21
CA ILE A 190 12.28 -3.26 -22.29
C ILE A 190 11.99 -1.95 -21.56
N THR A 191 11.87 -0.84 -22.31
CA THR A 191 11.74 0.50 -21.72
C THR A 191 10.32 1.04 -21.64
N ASN A 192 9.38 0.47 -22.40
CA ASN A 192 7.99 0.92 -22.45
C ASN A 192 7.05 -0.25 -22.85
N PHE A 193 5.74 -0.01 -22.81
CA PHE A 193 4.74 -1.03 -23.12
C PHE A 193 4.73 -1.46 -24.59
N LYS A 194 5.11 -0.58 -25.52
CA LYS A 194 5.22 -0.94 -26.95
C LYS A 194 6.31 -2.00 -27.14
N THR A 195 7.51 -1.74 -26.61
CA THR A 195 8.61 -2.70 -26.65
C THR A 195 8.23 -4.00 -25.93
N LEU A 196 7.61 -3.91 -24.74
CA LEU A 196 7.18 -5.10 -24.00
C LEU A 196 6.22 -5.98 -24.81
N ARG A 197 5.31 -5.36 -25.56
CA ARG A 197 4.34 -6.03 -26.42
C ARG A 197 5.01 -6.75 -27.59
N GLU A 198 6.10 -6.22 -28.12
CA GLU A 198 6.83 -6.81 -29.25
C GLU A 198 7.75 -7.97 -28.80
N VAL A 199 8.14 -8.05 -27.52
CA VAL A 199 9.01 -9.13 -27.04
C VAL A 199 8.33 -10.51 -27.20
N PRO A 200 8.99 -11.49 -27.83
CA PRO A 200 8.49 -12.86 -27.93
C PRO A 200 8.28 -13.51 -26.56
N MET A 201 7.23 -14.34 -26.43
CA MET A 201 6.95 -15.03 -25.16
C MET A 201 8.12 -15.87 -24.65
N THR A 202 8.84 -16.54 -25.55
CA THR A 202 10.00 -17.38 -25.21
C THR A 202 11.11 -16.58 -24.52
N CYS A 203 11.33 -15.32 -24.94
CA CYS A 203 12.30 -14.42 -24.31
C CYS A 203 11.84 -13.96 -22.92
N LEU A 204 10.54 -13.64 -22.78
CA LEU A 204 9.94 -13.26 -21.50
C LEU A 204 9.98 -14.43 -20.50
N GLU A 205 9.66 -15.65 -20.92
CA GLU A 205 9.68 -16.85 -20.09
C GLU A 205 11.09 -17.14 -19.56
N LYS A 206 12.10 -17.11 -20.45
CA LYS A 206 13.51 -17.32 -20.06
C LYS A 206 13.98 -16.29 -19.03
N THR A 207 13.51 -15.05 -19.13
CA THR A 207 14.00 -13.95 -18.30
C THR A 207 13.21 -13.78 -17.01
N PHE A 208 11.88 -13.95 -17.04
CA PHE A 208 10.96 -13.60 -15.95
C PHE A 208 10.28 -14.83 -15.31
N GLY A 209 10.39 -16.00 -15.93
CA GLY A 209 9.72 -17.22 -15.52
C GLY A 209 8.27 -17.29 -16.00
N PRO A 210 7.61 -18.45 -15.84
CA PRO A 210 6.35 -18.78 -16.50
C PRO A 210 5.16 -17.90 -16.07
N PHE A 211 5.17 -17.42 -14.82
CA PHE A 211 4.10 -16.57 -14.32
C PHE A 211 4.21 -15.14 -14.87
N TRP A 212 5.36 -14.50 -14.66
CA TRP A 212 5.55 -13.10 -15.00
C TRP A 212 5.61 -12.87 -16.51
N SER A 213 6.04 -13.86 -17.28
CA SER A 213 6.08 -13.74 -18.73
C SER A 213 4.67 -13.51 -19.29
N VAL A 214 3.71 -14.34 -18.89
CA VAL A 214 2.30 -14.22 -19.27
C VAL A 214 1.72 -12.91 -18.76
N GLU A 215 1.94 -12.60 -17.48
CA GLU A 215 1.40 -11.39 -16.87
C GLU A 215 1.92 -10.11 -17.55
N LEU A 216 3.22 -10.01 -17.80
CA LEU A 216 3.81 -8.88 -18.51
C LEU A 216 3.24 -8.73 -19.92
N LYS A 217 2.95 -9.85 -20.60
CA LYS A 217 2.34 -9.82 -21.92
C LYS A 217 0.93 -9.25 -21.85
N ARG A 218 0.10 -9.74 -20.94
CA ARG A 218 -1.27 -9.23 -20.69
C ARG A 218 -1.28 -7.74 -20.35
N LEU A 219 -0.40 -7.32 -19.43
CA LEU A 219 -0.23 -5.91 -19.06
C LEU A 219 0.13 -5.04 -20.26
N SER A 220 0.95 -5.55 -21.20
CA SER A 220 1.29 -4.81 -22.42
C SER A 220 0.09 -4.54 -23.33
N TYR A 221 -0.98 -5.34 -23.23
CA TYR A 221 -2.25 -5.16 -23.94
C TYR A 221 -3.34 -4.49 -23.07
N GLY A 222 -3.03 -4.14 -21.82
CA GLY A 222 -4.01 -3.60 -20.88
C GLY A 222 -5.08 -4.62 -20.49
N GLU A 223 -4.76 -5.91 -20.55
CA GLU A 223 -5.67 -6.99 -20.22
C GLU A 223 -5.68 -7.29 -18.73
N ASP A 224 -6.88 -7.43 -18.17
CA ASP A 224 -7.12 -7.82 -16.78
C ASP A 224 -8.49 -8.51 -16.74
N ASP A 225 -8.52 -9.76 -16.27
CA ASP A 225 -9.70 -10.60 -16.10
C ASP A 225 -10.07 -10.79 -14.62
N SER A 226 -9.42 -10.05 -13.72
CA SER A 226 -9.69 -10.14 -12.30
C SER A 226 -11.09 -9.62 -11.96
N LEU A 227 -11.83 -10.46 -11.25
CA LEU A 227 -13.14 -10.10 -10.72
C LEU A 227 -12.99 -9.25 -9.46
N LEU A 228 -13.96 -8.37 -9.22
CA LEU A 228 -14.02 -7.58 -8.01
C LEU A 228 -14.26 -8.48 -6.78
N THR A 229 -13.47 -8.29 -5.73
CA THR A 229 -13.72 -8.92 -4.44
C THR A 229 -14.79 -8.13 -3.68
N ARG A 230 -16.05 -8.59 -3.74
CA ARG A 230 -17.18 -7.86 -3.14
C ARG A 230 -17.07 -7.74 -1.63
N ILE A 231 -17.71 -6.71 -1.06
CA ILE A 231 -17.90 -6.59 0.39
C ILE A 231 -18.59 -7.86 0.92
N GLY A 232 -17.95 -8.56 1.86
CA GLY A 232 -18.39 -9.85 2.40
C GLY A 232 -17.68 -11.08 1.81
N GLN A 233 -17.00 -10.94 0.67
CA GLN A 233 -16.17 -11.99 0.05
C GLN A 233 -14.68 -11.82 0.38
N ILE A 234 -14.34 -10.89 1.27
CA ILE A 234 -12.96 -10.58 1.65
C ILE A 234 -12.29 -11.87 2.16
N PRO A 235 -11.19 -12.32 1.53
CA PRO A 235 -10.54 -13.55 1.94
C PRO A 235 -10.00 -13.42 3.36
N LYS A 236 -10.09 -14.50 4.12
CA LYS A 236 -9.48 -14.57 5.45
C LYS A 236 -7.99 -14.27 5.35
N ALA A 237 -7.49 -13.49 6.30
CA ALA A 237 -6.08 -13.16 6.36
C ALA A 237 -5.24 -14.44 6.48
N LYS A 238 -4.14 -14.50 5.72
CA LYS A 238 -3.21 -15.65 5.73
C LYS A 238 -2.11 -15.53 6.80
N SER A 239 -1.92 -14.33 7.33
CA SER A 239 -0.92 -14.00 8.35
C SER A 239 -1.27 -12.71 9.10
N VAL A 240 -0.82 -12.60 10.34
CA VAL A 240 -0.76 -11.36 11.12
C VAL A 240 0.71 -11.00 11.33
N SER A 241 1.07 -9.73 11.11
CA SER A 241 2.41 -9.22 11.40
C SER A 241 2.38 -7.92 12.18
N ARG A 242 3.44 -7.69 12.95
CA ARG A 242 3.69 -6.43 13.65
C ARG A 242 5.14 -6.04 13.45
N THR A 243 5.34 -4.75 13.22
CA THR A 243 6.67 -4.20 12.91
C THR A 243 6.84 -2.87 13.60
N PHE A 244 8.08 -2.57 13.98
CA PHE A 244 8.43 -1.31 14.60
C PHE A 244 9.81 -0.85 14.12
N THR A 245 9.88 0.42 13.72
CA THR A 245 11.16 1.08 13.45
C THR A 245 11.55 1.81 14.72
N LEU A 246 12.70 1.45 15.28
CA LEU A 246 13.21 2.00 16.54
C LEU A 246 13.55 3.49 16.37
N TYR A 247 13.55 4.24 17.48
CA TYR A 247 13.90 5.68 17.46
C TYR A 247 15.37 5.92 17.14
N GLU A 248 16.24 5.04 17.64
CA GLU A 248 17.69 5.02 17.46
C GLU A 248 18.16 3.62 17.04
N ASN A 249 19.32 3.54 16.39
CA ASN A 249 19.99 2.26 16.16
C ASN A 249 20.45 1.71 17.51
N THR A 250 20.26 0.41 17.78
CA THR A 250 20.61 -0.16 19.10
C THR A 250 21.23 -1.56 18.99
N LYS A 251 22.20 -1.83 19.88
CA LYS A 251 22.74 -3.17 20.16
C LYS A 251 22.26 -3.71 21.52
N ASP A 252 21.46 -2.93 22.25
CA ASP A 252 20.96 -3.29 23.58
C ASP A 252 19.92 -4.42 23.46
N LEU A 253 20.35 -5.61 23.85
CA LEU A 253 19.51 -6.81 23.84
C LEU A 253 18.27 -6.68 24.74
N SER A 254 18.33 -5.90 25.82
CA SER A 254 17.18 -5.68 26.71
C SER A 254 16.09 -4.90 25.98
N LYS A 255 16.47 -3.79 25.31
CA LYS A 255 15.56 -3.02 24.43
C LYS A 255 14.99 -3.91 23.33
N ILE A 256 15.83 -4.63 22.59
CA ILE A 256 15.39 -5.52 21.50
C ILE A 256 14.40 -6.58 22.00
N LYS A 257 14.70 -7.23 23.12
CA LYS A 257 13.87 -8.27 23.74
C LYS A 257 12.51 -7.73 24.14
N SER A 258 12.48 -6.56 24.79
CA SER A 258 11.22 -5.89 25.18
C SER A 258 10.37 -5.51 23.97
N THR A 259 10.96 -4.97 22.90
CA THR A 259 10.25 -4.64 21.67
C THR A 259 9.68 -5.89 21.01
N LEU A 260 10.47 -6.97 20.87
CA LEU A 260 9.98 -8.24 20.31
C LEU A 260 8.84 -8.82 21.13
N ARG A 261 8.91 -8.78 22.47
CA ARG A 261 7.82 -9.20 23.36
C ARG A 261 6.53 -8.45 23.04
N ASN A 262 6.58 -7.12 22.97
CA ASN A 262 5.41 -6.30 22.69
C ASN A 262 4.83 -6.59 21.31
N LEU A 263 5.69 -6.72 20.28
CA LEU A 263 5.25 -7.07 18.92
C LEU A 263 4.57 -8.44 18.87
N CYS A 264 5.07 -9.43 19.61
CA CYS A 264 4.46 -10.75 19.72
C CYS A 264 3.09 -10.68 20.40
N GLU A 265 2.97 -9.94 21.51
CA GLU A 265 1.68 -9.76 22.19
C GLU A 265 0.65 -9.08 21.29
N GLU A 266 1.02 -8.02 20.58
CA GLU A 266 0.14 -7.34 19.63
C GLU A 266 -0.29 -8.23 18.45
N ALA A 267 0.64 -9.00 17.89
CA ALA A 267 0.35 -9.92 16.79
C ALA A 267 -0.60 -11.04 17.24
N SER A 268 -0.33 -11.63 18.41
CA SER A 268 -1.16 -12.67 19.00
C SER A 268 -2.53 -12.14 19.43
N TRP A 269 -2.61 -10.93 20.01
CA TRP A 269 -3.87 -10.26 20.32
C TRP A 269 -4.72 -10.07 19.06
N LYS A 270 -4.11 -9.56 17.97
CA LYS A 270 -4.83 -9.37 16.71
C LYS A 270 -5.28 -10.70 16.09
N ALA A 271 -4.49 -11.76 16.21
CA ALA A 271 -4.90 -13.09 15.74
C ALA A 271 -6.12 -13.60 16.52
N ARG A 272 -6.16 -13.44 17.85
CA ARG A 272 -7.30 -13.81 18.71
C ARG A 272 -8.55 -13.00 18.40
N GLU A 273 -8.42 -11.69 18.21
CA GLU A 273 -9.52 -10.80 17.78
C GLU A 273 -10.14 -11.24 16.45
N MET A 274 -9.32 -11.83 15.58
CA MET A 274 -9.78 -12.39 14.29
C MET A 274 -10.33 -13.82 14.42
N GLY A 275 -10.32 -14.42 15.62
CA GLY A 275 -10.67 -15.82 15.84
C GLY A 275 -9.72 -16.80 15.13
N MET A 276 -8.45 -16.41 14.96
CA MET A 276 -7.44 -17.17 14.21
C MET A 276 -6.30 -17.66 15.10
N THR A 277 -5.78 -18.84 14.74
CA THR A 277 -4.52 -19.41 15.24
C THR A 277 -3.54 -19.59 14.09
N GLY A 278 -2.24 -19.61 14.34
CA GLY A 278 -1.22 -19.80 13.30
C GLY A 278 -0.12 -20.76 13.69
N ARG A 279 0.68 -21.18 12.72
CA ARG A 279 1.77 -22.16 12.95
C ARG A 279 3.10 -21.79 12.32
N GLN A 280 3.12 -20.85 11.37
CA GLN A 280 4.37 -20.33 10.83
C GLN A 280 4.74 -19.07 11.58
N ILE A 281 5.91 -19.05 12.20
CA ILE A 281 6.37 -17.95 13.04
C ILE A 281 7.64 -17.42 12.42
N GLY A 282 7.82 -16.11 12.42
CA GLY A 282 9.12 -15.57 12.07
C GLY A 282 9.40 -14.19 12.60
N VAL A 283 10.67 -13.82 12.45
CA VAL A 283 11.25 -12.56 12.87
C VAL A 283 12.07 -11.95 11.72
N THR A 284 11.97 -10.64 11.57
CA THR A 284 12.70 -9.83 10.60
C THR A 284 13.42 -8.71 11.31
N VAL A 285 14.66 -8.47 10.90
CA VAL A 285 15.54 -7.45 11.45
C VAL A 285 16.08 -6.61 10.30
N HIS A 286 16.08 -5.29 10.46
CA HIS A 286 16.91 -4.41 9.63
C HIS A 286 17.84 -3.58 10.50
N GLY A 287 19.02 -3.27 9.99
CA GLY A 287 20.01 -2.49 10.71
C GLY A 287 21.33 -2.42 9.97
N GLU A 288 22.38 -2.16 10.73
CA GLU A 288 23.77 -2.30 10.32
C GLU A 288 24.24 -3.74 10.58
N GLY A 289 25.24 -4.19 9.83
CA GLY A 289 25.79 -5.55 9.92
C GLY A 289 24.90 -6.59 9.25
N GLY A 290 24.74 -7.77 9.83
CA GLY A 290 24.00 -8.86 9.19
C GLY A 290 24.04 -10.16 9.97
N ILE A 291 23.36 -11.18 9.46
CA ILE A 291 23.39 -12.55 10.02
C ILE A 291 24.81 -13.10 9.86
N VAL A 292 25.47 -13.46 10.96
CA VAL A 292 26.82 -14.03 10.93
C VAL A 292 26.85 -15.30 10.08
N GLY A 293 27.90 -15.44 9.25
CA GLY A 293 28.08 -16.57 8.34
C GLY A 293 27.16 -16.57 7.11
N ARG A 294 26.39 -15.50 6.85
CA ARG A 294 25.56 -15.37 5.64
C ARG A 294 25.86 -14.09 4.88
N VAL A 295 25.78 -14.16 3.56
CA VAL A 295 25.81 -12.98 2.69
C VAL A 295 24.59 -12.12 3.02
N PRO A 296 24.77 -10.85 3.42
CA PRO A 296 23.64 -10.03 3.84
C PRO A 296 22.72 -9.67 2.68
N SER A 297 21.41 -9.60 2.93
CA SER A 297 20.45 -9.07 1.96
C SER A 297 20.48 -7.54 2.03
N VAL A 298 21.14 -6.94 1.05
CA VAL A 298 21.34 -5.48 0.92
C VAL A 298 20.31 -4.87 -0.01
N ALA A 299 19.65 -3.80 0.42
CA ALA A 299 18.79 -2.99 -0.41
C ALA A 299 19.10 -1.50 -0.23
N LEU A 300 18.99 -0.70 -1.28
CA LEU A 300 19.10 0.76 -1.16
C LEU A 300 17.94 1.32 -0.32
N ALA A 301 18.26 2.07 0.72
CA ALA A 301 17.29 2.79 1.52
C ALA A 301 16.74 4.00 0.73
N LYS A 302 15.50 4.41 1.02
CA LYS A 302 14.88 5.58 0.37
C LYS A 302 15.61 6.90 0.66
N GLU A 303 16.27 6.99 1.81
CA GLU A 303 16.97 8.19 2.30
C GLU A 303 18.46 8.22 1.88
N GLY A 304 18.89 7.29 1.02
CA GLY A 304 20.30 7.03 0.73
C GLY A 304 20.92 6.02 1.71
N GLY A 305 21.94 5.29 1.26
CA GLY A 305 22.64 4.25 2.04
C GLY A 305 22.10 2.83 1.86
N GLU A 306 22.84 1.87 2.41
CA GLU A 306 22.50 0.45 2.38
C GLU A 306 21.65 0.07 3.59
N ARG A 307 20.50 -0.56 3.33
CA ARG A 307 19.68 -1.21 4.34
C ARG A 307 19.96 -2.70 4.29
N ILE A 308 20.52 -3.22 5.37
CA ILE A 308 20.74 -4.65 5.51
C ILE A 308 19.56 -5.27 6.22
N SER A 309 19.10 -6.41 5.69
CA SER A 309 17.92 -7.12 6.17
C SER A 309 18.21 -8.60 6.40
N GLY A 310 17.60 -9.15 7.45
CA GLY A 310 17.64 -10.58 7.75
C GLY A 310 16.29 -11.05 8.27
N TYR A 311 15.97 -12.31 8.00
CA TYR A 311 14.79 -12.96 8.57
C TYR A 311 15.06 -14.43 8.87
N ARG A 312 14.33 -14.97 9.83
CA ARG A 312 14.26 -16.41 10.14
C ARG A 312 12.83 -16.76 10.47
N HIS A 313 12.47 -18.02 10.22
CA HIS A 313 11.14 -18.52 10.48
C HIS A 313 11.17 -20.00 10.86
N LYS A 314 10.10 -20.45 11.51
CA LYS A 314 9.87 -21.84 11.92
C LYS A 314 8.40 -22.17 11.70
N THR A 315 8.11 -23.36 11.19
CA THR A 315 6.75 -23.87 11.07
C THR A 315 6.52 -24.96 12.11
N LEU A 316 5.55 -24.77 12.99
CA LEU A 316 5.17 -25.70 14.04
C LEU A 316 4.25 -26.81 13.49
N LYS A 317 4.23 -27.94 14.21
CA LYS A 317 3.28 -29.05 13.97
C LYS A 317 1.88 -28.76 14.50
N TYR A 318 1.77 -27.85 15.45
CA TYR A 318 0.53 -27.42 16.09
C TYR A 318 0.33 -25.90 15.90
N PHE A 319 -0.83 -25.39 16.29
CA PHE A 319 -1.20 -23.98 16.09
C PHE A 319 -1.22 -23.25 17.42
N ILE A 320 -0.83 -21.98 17.38
CA ILE A 320 -0.70 -21.12 18.55
C ILE A 320 -1.43 -19.80 18.34
N GLU A 321 -1.78 -19.18 19.46
CA GLU A 321 -2.35 -17.83 19.56
C GLU A 321 -1.85 -17.08 20.81
N SER A 322 -0.98 -17.71 21.61
CA SER A 322 -0.41 -17.12 22.82
C SER A 322 0.75 -16.19 22.48
N GLY A 323 0.76 -14.98 23.05
CA GLY A 323 1.86 -14.03 22.90
C GLY A 323 3.15 -14.52 23.54
N GLY A 324 3.06 -15.15 24.72
CA GLY A 324 4.21 -15.71 25.42
C GLY A 324 4.88 -16.87 24.66
N GLU A 325 4.08 -17.77 24.08
CA GLU A 325 4.61 -18.87 23.27
C GLU A 325 5.23 -18.35 21.97
N LEU A 326 4.55 -17.42 21.28
CA LEU A 326 5.06 -16.76 20.08
C LEU A 326 6.40 -16.08 20.37
N PHE A 327 6.49 -15.35 21.49
CA PHE A 327 7.70 -14.66 21.92
C PHE A 327 8.85 -15.61 22.19
N LYS A 328 8.62 -16.73 22.89
CA LYS A 328 9.67 -17.73 23.15
C LYS A 328 10.33 -18.19 21.85
N ILE A 329 9.51 -18.53 20.85
CA ILE A 329 10.00 -19.02 19.55
C ILE A 329 10.67 -17.90 18.75
N VAL A 330 10.10 -16.69 18.75
CA VAL A 330 10.70 -15.51 18.10
C VAL A 330 12.06 -15.18 18.71
N TRP A 331 12.20 -15.27 20.03
CA TRP A 331 13.45 -15.01 20.74
C TRP A 331 14.52 -16.05 20.38
N GLU A 332 14.18 -17.34 20.39
CA GLU A 332 15.08 -18.42 19.92
C GLU A 332 15.53 -18.19 18.46
N LEU A 333 14.59 -17.79 17.57
CA LEU A 333 14.90 -17.49 16.17
C LEU A 333 15.82 -16.28 16.03
N PHE A 334 15.61 -15.25 16.85
CA PHE A 334 16.42 -14.04 16.86
C PHE A 334 17.84 -14.32 17.37
N GLU A 335 18.00 -14.99 18.52
CA GLU A 335 19.32 -15.34 19.06
C GLU A 335 20.11 -16.20 18.07
N GLY A 336 19.46 -17.18 17.44
CA GLY A 336 20.10 -18.00 16.43
C GLY A 336 20.57 -17.22 15.20
N MET A 337 20.06 -16.00 14.92
CA MET A 337 20.57 -15.18 13.81
C MET A 337 21.99 -14.71 14.04
N GLU A 338 22.43 -14.60 15.29
CA GLU A 338 23.71 -13.99 15.65
C GLU A 338 23.89 -12.65 14.90
N TRP A 339 22.88 -11.78 14.96
CA TRP A 339 22.90 -10.52 14.21
C TRP A 339 24.08 -9.65 14.65
N SER A 340 24.98 -9.38 13.72
CA SER A 340 26.09 -8.45 13.91
C SER A 340 25.62 -7.02 13.67
N GLY A 341 26.16 -6.05 14.43
CA GLY A 341 25.83 -4.63 14.24
C GLY A 341 24.57 -4.18 14.98
N SER A 342 24.20 -2.91 14.78
CA SER A 342 23.04 -2.31 15.45
C SER A 342 21.75 -2.54 14.68
N ILE A 343 20.63 -2.68 15.39
CA ILE A 343 19.30 -2.89 14.82
C ILE A 343 18.52 -1.57 14.79
N ARG A 344 17.78 -1.36 13.70
CA ARG A 344 16.89 -0.22 13.49
C ARG A 344 15.42 -0.62 13.31
N PHE A 345 15.15 -1.85 12.90
CA PHE A 345 13.80 -2.33 12.62
C PHE A 345 13.64 -3.75 13.13
N LEU A 346 12.48 -4.01 13.75
CA LEU A 346 12.06 -5.32 14.20
C LEU A 346 10.69 -5.63 13.64
N GLY A 347 10.50 -6.86 13.18
CA GLY A 347 9.23 -7.37 12.71
C GLY A 347 9.01 -8.80 13.17
N VAL A 348 7.76 -9.13 13.50
CA VAL A 348 7.34 -10.50 13.80
C VAL A 348 6.10 -10.83 12.95
N TRP A 349 5.93 -12.10 12.63
CA TRP A 349 4.68 -12.56 12.01
C TRP A 349 4.26 -13.94 12.49
N LEU A 350 2.94 -14.14 12.48
CA LEU A 350 2.25 -15.41 12.65
C LEU A 350 1.47 -15.68 11.36
N GLY A 351 1.89 -16.70 10.61
CA GLY A 351 1.36 -17.11 9.32
C GLY A 351 0.78 -18.52 9.33
N MET A 352 0.28 -18.93 8.15
CA MET A 352 -0.51 -20.14 7.99
C MET A 352 -1.69 -20.14 8.97
N LEU A 353 -2.45 -19.05 8.96
CA LEU A 353 -3.58 -18.88 9.86
C LEU A 353 -4.71 -19.84 9.53
N LYS A 354 -5.44 -20.28 10.56
CA LYS A 354 -6.71 -20.99 10.44
C LYS A 354 -7.66 -20.55 11.56
N PRO A 355 -8.99 -20.73 11.38
CA PRO A 355 -9.94 -20.50 12.45
C PRO A 355 -9.58 -21.29 13.71
N LYS A 356 -9.77 -20.68 14.87
CA LYS A 356 -9.65 -21.36 16.16
C LYS A 356 -10.63 -22.54 16.19
N SER A 357 -10.11 -23.69 16.57
CA SER A 357 -10.87 -24.95 16.68
C SER A 357 -11.64 -24.99 17.98
#